data_AF-A0A9D2NSR8-F1
#
_entry.id   AF-A0A9D2NSR8-F1
#
_cell.length_a   1.000
_cell.length_b   1.000
_cell.length_c   1.000
_cell.angle_alpha   90.00
_cell.angle_beta   90.00
_cell.angle_gamma   90.00
#
_symmetry.space_group_name_H-M   'P 1'
#
loop_
_entity.id
_entity.type
_entity.pdbx_description
1 polymer ?
#
loop_
_entity_poly.entity_id
_entity_poly.type
_entity_poly.pdbx_seq_one_letter_code
_entity_poly.pdbx_strand_id
1 'polypeptide(L)'
;MDWVGIDILMLVLIYLVYLLPRWQQRREAVLKSVLCLYAAGVLYFTLMPIYLPIPFLTLSLDVWNINLMPFSDLILHHAGAVREFMLNVLMMVPLGILIPFIYRKKFAQTVLLCFCCSLCIELIQLFSITKLSCCDVTDLISNTLGGLCGYGLFVLLRVPLKHLYALLPGGELSLPFLTWPRFVRSNTAFMLLIILFVRSAAYCFLTL
;
A
#
# COMPACT_ATOMS: atom_id res chain seq x y z
N MET A 1 -14.67 -18.23 -16.94
CA MET A 1 -14.45 -17.85 -15.53
C MET A 1 -13.41 -16.77 -15.56
N ASP A 2 -13.82 -15.54 -15.28
CA ASP A 2 -12.94 -14.37 -15.38
C ASP A 2 -11.85 -14.50 -14.32
N TRP A 3 -10.58 -14.41 -14.71
CA TRP A 3 -9.41 -14.61 -13.83
C TRP A 3 -9.45 -13.72 -12.58
N VAL A 4 -10.03 -12.52 -12.70
CA VAL A 4 -10.36 -11.61 -11.60
C VAL A 4 -11.19 -12.28 -10.52
N GLY A 5 -12.21 -13.05 -10.90
CA GLY A 5 -13.09 -13.75 -9.96
C GLY A 5 -12.34 -14.84 -9.19
N ILE A 6 -11.40 -15.52 -9.84
CA ILE A 6 -10.55 -16.54 -9.22
C ILE A 6 -9.59 -15.89 -8.22
N ASP A 7 -9.01 -14.74 -8.57
CA ASP A 7 -8.09 -14.03 -7.69
C ASP A 7 -8.78 -13.38 -6.50
N ILE A 8 -9.96 -12.77 -6.70
CA ILE A 8 -10.82 -12.30 -5.60
C ILE A 8 -11.20 -13.46 -4.69
N LEU A 9 -11.54 -14.62 -5.26
CA LEU A 9 -11.83 -15.82 -4.48
C LEU A 9 -10.61 -16.29 -3.68
N MET A 10 -9.42 -16.33 -4.30
CA MET A 10 -8.16 -16.66 -3.61
C MET A 10 -7.83 -15.66 -2.51
N LEU A 11 -8.04 -14.37 -2.75
CA LEU A 11 -7.86 -13.28 -1.78
C LEU A 11 -8.77 -13.47 -0.56
N VAL A 12 -10.05 -13.74 -0.81
CA VAL A 12 -11.04 -14.03 0.23
C VAL A 12 -10.66 -15.30 0.99
N LEU A 13 -10.21 -16.36 0.29
CA LEU A 13 -9.81 -17.62 0.92
C LEU A 13 -8.57 -17.44 1.80
N ILE A 14 -7.53 -16.75 1.32
CA ILE A 14 -6.32 -16.42 2.11
C ILE A 14 -6.71 -15.57 3.32
N TYR A 15 -7.57 -14.58 3.13
CA TYR A 15 -8.05 -13.74 4.21
C TYR A 15 -8.80 -14.56 5.29
N LEU A 16 -9.77 -15.39 4.90
CA LEU A 16 -10.61 -16.17 5.82
C LEU A 16 -9.86 -17.34 6.48
N VAL A 17 -9.01 -18.07 5.74
CA VAL A 17 -8.37 -19.31 6.20
C VAL A 17 -7.02 -19.05 6.85
N TYR A 18 -6.27 -18.03 6.41
CA TYR A 18 -4.91 -17.79 6.90
C TYR A 18 -4.81 -16.58 7.83
N LEU A 19 -5.42 -15.45 7.47
CA LEU A 19 -5.28 -14.20 8.24
C LEU A 19 -6.19 -14.17 9.47
N LEU A 20 -7.49 -14.44 9.28
CA LEU A 20 -8.51 -14.36 10.32
C LEU A 20 -8.22 -15.28 11.53
N PRO A 21 -7.81 -16.56 11.36
CA PRO A 21 -7.53 -17.46 12.48
C PRO A 21 -6.30 -17.08 13.29
N ARG A 22 -5.39 -16.27 12.71
CA ARG A 22 -4.21 -15.74 13.42
C ARG A 22 -4.52 -14.52 14.25
N TRP A 23 -5.64 -13.84 13.99
CA TRP A 23 -6.07 -12.68 14.75
C TRP A 23 -6.97 -13.12 15.89
N GLN A 24 -6.33 -13.66 16.92
CA GLN A 24 -6.98 -14.23 18.11
C GLN A 24 -7.90 -13.22 18.83
N GLN A 25 -7.57 -11.93 18.78
CA GLN A 25 -8.40 -10.87 19.37
C GLN A 25 -9.30 -10.21 18.30
N ARG A 26 -10.61 -10.15 18.56
CA ARG A 26 -11.61 -9.53 17.66
C ARG A 26 -11.25 -8.08 17.26
N ARG A 27 -10.69 -7.30 18.18
CA ARG A 27 -10.26 -5.91 17.91
C ARG A 27 -9.09 -5.82 16.94
N GLU A 28 -8.08 -6.68 17.12
CA GLU A 28 -6.93 -6.75 16.23
C GLU A 28 -7.35 -7.19 14.82
N ALA A 29 -8.30 -8.13 14.74
CA ALA A 29 -8.88 -8.55 13.48
C ALA A 29 -9.52 -7.38 12.73
N VAL A 30 -10.37 -6.58 13.39
CA VAL A 30 -11.03 -5.42 12.77
C VAL A 30 -10.00 -4.42 12.24
N LEU A 31 -9.01 -4.02 13.04
CA LEU A 31 -8.02 -3.03 12.61
C LEU A 31 -7.16 -3.52 11.45
N LYS A 32 -6.71 -4.78 11.50
CA LYS A 32 -5.92 -5.36 10.42
C LYS A 32 -6.76 -5.60 9.16
N SER A 33 -8.05 -5.89 9.30
CA SER A 33 -8.98 -5.98 8.17
C SER A 33 -9.16 -4.62 7.49
N VAL A 34 -9.33 -3.55 8.26
CA VAL A 34 -9.40 -2.17 7.74
C VAL A 34 -8.10 -1.82 6.99
N LEU A 35 -6.94 -2.12 7.58
CA LEU A 35 -5.65 -1.93 6.91
C LEU A 35 -5.57 -2.72 5.60
N CYS A 36 -6.04 -3.98 5.60
CA CYS A 36 -6.02 -4.82 4.41
C CYS A 36 -6.91 -4.26 3.29
N LEU A 37 -8.15 -3.89 3.62
CA LEU A 37 -9.09 -3.33 2.67
C LEU A 37 -8.59 -2.01 2.09
N TYR A 38 -8.06 -1.14 2.94
CA TYR A 38 -7.47 0.12 2.52
C TYR A 38 -6.28 -0.10 1.57
N ALA A 39 -5.34 -0.98 1.93
CA ALA A 39 -4.17 -1.25 1.08
C ALA A 39 -4.57 -1.89 -0.25
N ALA A 40 -5.56 -2.79 -0.26
CA ALA A 40 -6.11 -3.34 -1.48
C ALA A 40 -6.73 -2.23 -2.36
N GLY A 41 -7.45 -1.28 -1.78
CA GLY A 41 -7.99 -0.12 -2.49
C GLY A 41 -6.91 0.80 -3.06
N VAL A 42 -5.86 1.08 -2.29
CA VAL A 42 -4.70 1.86 -2.73
C VAL A 42 -4.02 1.19 -3.92
N LEU A 43 -3.70 -0.11 -3.80
CA LEU A 43 -3.07 -0.88 -4.87
C LEU A 43 -3.98 -1.00 -6.09
N TYR A 44 -5.28 -1.19 -5.90
CA TYR A 44 -6.22 -1.20 -7.01
C TYR A 44 -6.16 0.11 -7.77
N PHE A 45 -6.20 1.26 -7.08
CA PHE A 45 -6.19 2.57 -7.72
C PHE A 45 -4.84 2.91 -8.39
N THR A 46 -3.71 2.61 -7.73
CA THR A 46 -2.37 2.93 -8.26
C THR A 46 -1.91 1.99 -9.36
N LEU A 47 -2.36 0.73 -9.33
CA LEU A 47 -1.95 -0.30 -10.28
C LEU A 47 -2.98 -0.53 -11.41
N MET A 48 -4.19 0.04 -11.33
CA MET A 48 -5.18 -0.02 -12.41
C MET A 48 -4.64 0.39 -13.79
N PRO A 49 -3.77 1.43 -13.93
CA PRO A 49 -3.29 1.88 -15.24
C PRO A 49 -2.07 1.10 -15.79
N ILE A 50 -1.64 0.02 -15.13
CA ILE A 50 -0.42 -0.73 -15.46
C ILE A 50 -0.75 -1.88 -16.42
N TYR A 51 0.04 -1.99 -17.48
CA TYR A 51 0.03 -3.12 -18.41
C TYR A 51 1.41 -3.79 -18.38
N LEU A 52 1.53 -4.96 -17.75
CA LEU A 52 2.81 -5.66 -17.57
C LEU A 52 3.08 -6.64 -18.74
N PRO A 53 4.30 -6.69 -19.31
CA PRO A 53 4.69 -7.73 -20.27
C PRO A 53 5.02 -9.05 -19.58
N ILE A 54 4.88 -10.16 -20.31
CA ILE A 54 5.44 -11.48 -19.97
C ILE A 54 6.99 -11.41 -20.02
N PRO A 55 7.75 -12.02 -19.09
CA PRO A 55 9.14 -11.62 -18.85
C PRO A 55 10.22 -12.20 -19.79
N PHE A 56 11.30 -11.41 -19.87
CA PHE A 56 12.72 -11.74 -20.13
C PHE A 56 13.26 -11.92 -21.56
N LEU A 57 12.43 -11.98 -22.61
CA LEU A 57 12.91 -12.22 -23.98
C LEU A 57 12.78 -11.05 -24.98
N THR A 58 12.14 -9.94 -24.60
CA THR A 58 11.85 -8.81 -25.51
C THR A 58 12.23 -7.43 -24.94
N LEU A 59 13.13 -7.37 -23.96
CA LEU A 59 13.55 -6.13 -23.29
C LEU A 59 14.47 -5.27 -24.19
N SER A 60 13.88 -4.36 -24.97
CA SER A 60 14.59 -3.20 -25.53
C SER A 60 14.66 -2.09 -24.47
N LEU A 61 15.78 -1.36 -24.44
CA LEU A 61 16.01 -0.26 -23.48
C LEU A 61 15.05 0.93 -23.65
N ASP A 62 14.36 1.04 -24.79
CA ASP A 62 13.38 2.10 -25.11
C ASP A 62 12.02 1.96 -24.41
N VAL A 63 11.81 0.91 -23.59
CA VAL A 63 10.53 0.64 -22.91
C VAL A 63 10.46 1.29 -21.52
N TRP A 64 11.59 1.66 -20.92
CA TRP A 64 11.63 2.19 -19.56
C TRP A 64 11.29 3.68 -19.53
N ASN A 65 10.14 4.04 -18.95
CA ASN A 65 9.77 5.42 -18.71
C ASN A 65 10.12 5.81 -17.26
N ILE A 66 11.27 6.45 -17.07
CA ILE A 66 11.79 6.83 -15.74
C ILE A 66 11.91 8.34 -15.66
N ASN A 67 11.14 8.96 -14.77
CA ASN A 67 11.25 10.37 -14.44
C ASN A 67 12.03 10.53 -13.14
N LEU A 68 13.34 10.74 -13.27
CA LEU A 68 14.22 10.98 -12.12
C LEU A 68 14.28 12.45 -11.71
N MET A 69 13.69 13.36 -12.50
CA MET A 69 13.70 14.78 -12.20
C MET A 69 12.55 15.09 -11.22
N PRO A 70 12.85 15.35 -9.93
CA PRO A 70 11.81 15.61 -8.95
C PRO A 70 11.06 16.89 -9.32
N PHE A 71 9.73 16.85 -9.19
CA PHE A 71 8.84 17.98 -9.44
C PHE A 71 8.85 18.50 -10.88
N SER A 72 9.35 17.73 -11.85
CA SER A 72 9.39 18.15 -13.25
C SER A 72 8.01 18.59 -13.76
N ASP A 73 6.94 17.86 -13.43
CA ASP A 73 5.58 18.23 -13.83
C ASP A 73 5.02 19.48 -13.13
N LEU A 74 5.43 19.72 -11.88
CA LEU A 74 5.10 20.95 -11.16
C LEU A 74 5.86 22.15 -11.73
N ILE A 75 7.14 21.97 -12.05
CA ILE A 75 8.01 23.02 -12.60
C ILE A 75 7.56 23.38 -14.02
N LEU A 76 7.18 22.39 -14.82
CA LEU A 76 6.69 22.56 -16.20
C LEU A 76 5.22 23.00 -16.26
N HIS A 77 4.56 23.18 -15.12
CA HIS A 77 3.17 23.63 -15.01
C HIS A 77 2.19 22.75 -15.81
N HIS A 78 2.43 21.44 -15.83
CA HIS A 78 1.51 20.49 -16.46
C HIS A 78 0.13 20.58 -15.77
N ALA A 79 -0.91 20.65 -16.58
CA ALA A 79 -2.28 20.77 -16.08
C ALA A 79 -2.65 19.51 -15.28
N GLY A 80 -2.87 19.66 -13.97
CA GLY A 80 -3.21 18.55 -13.08
C GLY A 80 -2.09 18.08 -12.15
N ALA A 81 -0.84 18.51 -12.36
CA ALA A 81 0.31 18.04 -11.58
C ALA A 81 0.17 18.29 -10.06
N VAL A 82 -0.37 19.45 -9.67
CA VAL A 82 -0.66 19.77 -8.24
C VAL A 82 -1.72 18.82 -7.69
N ARG A 83 -2.74 18.49 -8.49
CA ARG A 83 -3.82 17.59 -8.05
C ARG A 83 -3.27 16.18 -7.85
N GLU A 84 -2.48 15.68 -8.78
CA GLU A 84 -1.85 14.35 -8.71
C GLU A 84 -0.93 14.25 -7.49
N PHE A 85 -0.08 15.25 -7.27
CA PHE A 85 0.76 15.35 -6.08
C PHE A 85 -0.06 15.28 -4.79
N MET A 86 -1.15 16.06 -4.70
CA MET A 86 -2.01 16.07 -3.51
C MET A 86 -2.76 14.76 -3.30
N LEU A 87 -3.16 14.08 -4.38
CA LEU A 87 -3.80 12.77 -4.31
C LEU A 87 -2.82 11.71 -3.80
N ASN A 88 -1.57 11.73 -4.24
CA ASN A 88 -0.52 10.82 -3.77
C ASN A 88 -0.20 11.04 -2.27
N VAL A 89 -0.08 12.32 -1.85
CA VAL A 89 0.03 12.66 -0.41
C VAL A 89 -1.18 12.11 0.37
N LEU A 90 -2.40 12.44 -0.07
CA LEU A 90 -3.63 12.06 0.64
C LEU A 90 -3.79 10.54 0.71
N MET A 91 -3.37 9.84 -0.33
CA MET A 91 -3.44 8.40 -0.42
C MET A 91 -2.64 7.73 0.69
N MET A 92 -1.45 8.22 1.06
CA MET A 92 -0.61 7.62 2.11
C MET A 92 -0.87 8.12 3.54
N VAL A 93 -1.70 9.15 3.72
CA VAL A 93 -2.07 9.65 5.05
C VAL A 93 -2.69 8.57 5.94
N PRO A 94 -3.69 7.78 5.50
CA PRO A 94 -4.27 6.72 6.34
C PRO A 94 -3.26 5.64 6.72
N LEU A 95 -2.34 5.26 5.82
CA LEU A 95 -1.26 4.34 6.13
C LEU A 95 -0.36 4.86 7.26
N GLY A 96 0.01 6.15 7.18
CA GLY A 96 0.80 6.85 8.21
C GLY A 96 0.12 6.92 9.58
N ILE A 97 -1.21 6.83 9.63
CA ILE A 97 -1.99 6.74 10.88
C ILE A 97 -2.07 5.31 11.40
N LEU A 98 -2.38 4.36 10.52
CA LEU A 98 -2.65 2.97 10.88
C LEU A 98 -1.41 2.23 11.36
N ILE A 99 -0.23 2.49 10.77
CA ILE A 99 1.03 1.83 11.15
C ILE A 99 1.38 2.06 12.63
N PRO A 100 1.51 3.30 13.14
CA PRO A 100 1.83 3.54 14.55
C PRO A 100 0.68 3.17 15.47
N PHE A 101 -0.57 3.21 15.00
CA PHE A 101 -1.74 2.81 15.78
C PHE A 101 -1.79 1.29 16.03
N ILE A 102 -1.60 0.47 14.99
CA ILE A 102 -1.67 -1.00 15.08
C ILE A 102 -0.37 -1.58 15.62
N TYR A 103 0.78 -1.09 15.17
CA TYR A 103 2.09 -1.73 15.41
C TYR A 103 3.00 -0.95 16.36
N ARG A 104 2.57 0.20 16.90
CA ARG A 104 3.33 1.07 17.81
C ARG A 104 4.73 1.42 17.29
N LYS A 105 4.86 1.57 15.97
CA LYS A 105 6.11 1.97 15.32
C LYS A 105 6.39 3.44 15.60
N LYS A 106 7.67 3.77 15.79
CA LYS A 106 8.12 5.16 15.97
C LYS A 106 8.02 5.91 14.64
N PHE A 107 8.13 7.24 14.70
CA PHE A 107 8.13 8.13 13.55
C PHE A 107 9.01 7.61 12.39
N ALA A 108 10.31 7.42 12.65
CA ALA A 108 11.26 6.99 11.62
C ALA A 108 10.89 5.64 11.00
N GLN A 109 10.39 4.69 11.80
CA GLN A 109 9.96 3.38 11.31
C GLN A 109 8.68 3.47 10.46
N THR A 110 7.76 4.36 10.82
CA THR A 110 6.51 4.58 10.07
C THR A 110 6.82 5.23 8.73
N VAL A 111 7.62 6.30 8.72
CA VAL A 111 8.02 6.99 7.50
C VAL A 111 8.82 6.06 6.59
N LEU A 112 9.75 5.27 7.14
CA LEU A 112 10.50 4.28 6.37
C LEU A 112 9.58 3.22 5.75
N LEU A 113 8.57 2.72 6.49
CA LEU A 113 7.61 1.78 5.94
C LEU A 113 6.76 2.39 4.83
N CYS A 114 6.33 3.65 4.96
CA CYS A 114 5.60 4.36 3.92
C CYS A 114 6.48 4.59 2.68
N PHE A 115 7.74 4.99 2.87
CA PHE A 115 8.74 5.12 1.80
C PHE A 115 8.97 3.79 1.09
N CYS A 116 9.22 2.70 1.82
CA CYS A 116 9.42 1.39 1.21
C CYS A 116 8.17 0.90 0.46
N CYS A 117 6.96 1.15 1.00
CA CYS A 117 5.72 0.83 0.32
C CYS A 117 5.57 1.61 -0.99
N SER A 118 5.85 2.92 -0.95
CA SER A 118 5.83 3.78 -2.13
C SER A 118 6.86 3.33 -3.17
N LEU A 119 8.09 3.07 -2.75
CA LEU A 119 9.15 2.55 -3.61
C LEU A 119 8.75 1.22 -4.25
N CYS A 120 8.09 0.32 -3.52
CA CYS A 120 7.59 -0.93 -4.10
C CYS A 120 6.53 -0.67 -5.20
N ILE A 121 5.64 0.30 -5.00
CA ILE A 121 4.61 0.66 -6.00
C ILE A 121 5.28 1.24 -7.25
N GLU A 122 6.18 2.21 -7.09
CA GLU A 122 6.96 2.82 -8.19
C GLU A 122 7.77 1.78 -8.95
N LEU A 123 8.43 0.85 -8.25
CA LEU A 123 9.17 -0.23 -8.88
C LEU A 123 8.27 -1.18 -9.64
N ILE A 124 7.04 -1.44 -9.18
CA ILE A 124 6.07 -2.24 -9.94
C ILE A 124 5.62 -1.49 -11.20
N GLN A 125 5.37 -0.18 -11.09
CA GLN A 125 5.02 0.69 -12.22
C GLN A 125 6.13 0.77 -13.26
N LEU A 126 7.39 0.75 -12.82
CA LEU A 126 8.56 0.73 -13.70
C LEU A 126 8.57 -0.45 -14.68
N PHE A 127 8.05 -1.61 -14.26
CA PHE A 127 7.95 -2.80 -15.14
C PHE A 127 6.76 -2.75 -16.11
N SER A 128 5.94 -1.69 -16.09
CA SER A 128 4.80 -1.49 -17.00
C SER A 128 5.26 -1.08 -18.41
N ILE A 129 4.60 -1.59 -19.45
CA ILE A 129 4.81 -1.20 -20.86
C ILE A 129 4.07 0.10 -21.20
N THR A 130 3.08 0.49 -20.40
CA THR A 130 2.32 1.69 -20.73
C THR A 130 3.21 2.92 -20.63
N LYS A 131 3.30 3.68 -21.73
CA LYS A 131 3.88 5.03 -21.73
C LYS A 131 3.21 5.99 -20.73
N LEU A 132 2.04 5.62 -20.18
CA LEU A 132 1.33 6.32 -19.12
C LEU A 132 1.85 6.03 -17.70
N SER A 133 2.65 4.99 -17.48
CA SER A 133 3.16 4.61 -16.16
C SER A 133 4.66 4.89 -16.11
N CYS A 134 5.03 6.02 -15.52
CA CYS A 134 6.43 6.37 -15.27
C CYS A 134 6.76 6.04 -13.82
N CYS A 135 7.95 5.49 -13.57
CA CYS A 135 8.52 5.58 -12.23
C CYS A 135 8.87 7.05 -11.99
N ASP A 136 8.18 7.71 -11.05
CA ASP A 136 8.35 9.14 -10.79
C ASP A 136 8.83 9.40 -9.36
N VAL A 137 9.98 10.07 -9.26
CA VAL A 137 10.54 10.46 -7.97
C VAL A 137 9.61 11.43 -7.23
N THR A 138 8.80 12.22 -7.94
CA THR A 138 7.77 13.10 -7.39
C THR A 138 6.69 12.32 -6.66
N ASP A 139 6.29 11.17 -7.19
CA ASP A 139 5.29 10.28 -6.60
C ASP A 139 5.86 9.56 -5.38
N LEU A 140 7.12 9.13 -5.45
CA LEU A 140 7.85 8.62 -4.29
C LEU A 140 7.91 9.64 -3.14
N ILE A 141 8.23 10.90 -3.45
CA ILE A 141 8.32 11.99 -2.47
C ILE A 141 6.95 12.32 -1.90
N SER A 142 5.93 12.53 -2.74
CA SER A 142 4.58 12.90 -2.32
C SER A 142 3.93 11.82 -1.44
N ASN A 143 4.05 10.55 -1.80
CA ASN A 143 3.60 9.42 -0.96
C ASN A 143 4.34 9.36 0.38
N THR A 144 5.65 9.65 0.40
CA THR A 144 6.43 9.70 1.65
C THR A 144 6.00 10.88 2.54
N LEU A 145 5.68 12.03 1.94
CA LEU A 145 5.09 13.18 2.64
C LEU A 145 3.71 12.83 3.21
N GLY A 146 2.90 12.06 2.48
CA GLY A 146 1.64 11.51 2.99
C GLY A 146 1.82 10.70 4.26
N GLY A 147 2.83 9.81 4.30
CA GLY A 147 3.19 9.06 5.50
C GLY A 147 3.63 9.94 6.68
N LEU A 148 4.39 11.00 6.41
CA LEU A 148 4.80 12.00 7.41
C LEU A 148 3.59 12.76 7.97
N CYS A 149 2.73 13.28 7.11
CA CYS A 149 1.49 13.96 7.47
C CYS A 149 0.55 13.04 8.27
N GLY A 150 0.41 11.78 7.83
CA GLY A 150 -0.37 10.76 8.51
C GLY A 150 0.12 10.46 9.93
N TYR A 151 1.45 10.35 10.12
CA TYR A 151 2.00 10.19 11.48
C TYR A 151 1.73 11.43 12.35
N GLY A 152 1.89 12.63 11.79
CA GLY A 152 1.55 13.88 12.48
C GLY A 152 0.08 13.90 12.93
N LEU A 153 -0.83 13.52 12.04
CA LEU A 153 -2.26 13.42 12.34
C LEU A 153 -2.56 12.32 13.37
N PHE A 154 -1.85 11.19 13.34
CA PHE A 154 -1.94 10.18 14.40
C PHE A 154 -1.59 10.74 15.78
N VAL A 155 -0.52 11.55 15.88
CA VAL A 155 -0.12 12.16 17.16
C VAL A 155 -1.24 13.06 17.70
N LEU A 156 -1.90 13.83 16.83
CA LEU A 156 -3.02 14.69 17.18
C LEU A 156 -4.27 13.87 17.58
N LEU A 157 -4.60 12.83 16.80
CA LEU A 157 -5.80 12.01 16.98
C LEU A 157 -5.63 10.84 17.95
N ARG A 158 -4.45 10.68 18.58
CA ARG A 158 -4.17 9.52 19.44
C ARG A 158 -5.19 9.32 20.57
N VAL A 159 -5.74 10.41 21.11
CA VAL A 159 -6.73 10.38 22.20
C VAL A 159 -8.10 9.91 21.69
N PRO A 160 -8.73 10.56 20.70
CA PRO A 160 -9.99 10.08 20.15
C PRO A 160 -9.89 8.68 19.53
N LEU A 161 -8.76 8.33 18.90
CA LEU A 161 -8.52 6.98 18.36
C LEU A 161 -8.52 5.91 19.46
N LYS A 162 -7.98 6.21 20.64
CA LYS A 162 -8.06 5.29 21.80
C LYS A 162 -9.48 5.12 22.30
N HIS A 163 -10.28 6.19 22.34
CA HIS A 163 -11.69 6.10 22.71
C HIS A 163 -12.48 5.26 21.70
N LEU A 164 -12.31 5.51 20.40
CA LEU A 164 -12.93 4.72 19.34
C LEU A 164 -12.52 3.24 19.43
N TYR A 165 -11.25 2.97 19.73
CA TYR A 165 -10.76 1.61 19.94
C TYR A 165 -11.41 0.93 21.15
N ALA A 166 -11.62 1.65 22.25
CA ALA A 166 -12.24 1.12 23.45
C ALA A 166 -13.71 0.68 23.20
N LEU A 167 -14.38 1.27 22.22
CA LEU A 167 -15.74 0.90 21.80
C LEU A 167 -15.79 -0.43 21.02
N LEU A 168 -14.68 -0.89 20.44
CA LEU A 168 -14.67 -2.16 19.72
C LEU A 168 -14.82 -3.34 20.71
N PRO A 169 -15.52 -4.42 20.37
CA PRO A 169 -15.66 -5.59 21.24
C PRO A 169 -14.36 -6.40 21.34
N GLY A 170 -13.85 -6.61 22.56
CA GLY A 170 -12.68 -7.43 22.86
C GLY A 170 -11.93 -6.95 24.10
N GLY A 171 -11.06 -7.78 24.71
CA GLY A 171 -10.34 -7.44 25.94
C GLY A 171 -9.33 -6.30 25.82
N GLU A 172 -8.66 -5.98 26.92
CA GLU A 172 -7.61 -4.95 26.99
C GLU A 172 -6.48 -5.20 25.98
N LEU A 173 -5.91 -4.10 25.50
CA LEU A 173 -4.88 -4.06 24.49
C LEU A 173 -3.54 -4.63 25.00
N SER A 174 -3.37 -5.95 25.01
CA SER A 174 -2.06 -6.58 25.12
C SER A 174 -1.36 -6.59 23.76
N LEU A 175 -1.17 -5.44 23.11
CA LEU A 175 -0.37 -5.35 21.88
C LEU A 175 1.09 -5.05 22.24
N PRO A 176 2.00 -6.05 22.21
CA PRO A 176 3.40 -5.83 22.48
C PRO A 176 4.03 -4.95 21.41
N PHE A 177 5.14 -4.26 21.74
CA PHE A 177 6.03 -3.71 20.72
C PHE A 177 6.44 -4.85 19.78
N LEU A 178 5.96 -4.81 18.54
CA LEU A 178 6.25 -5.87 17.60
C LEU A 178 7.68 -5.69 17.09
N THR A 179 8.57 -6.56 17.55
CA THR A 179 9.95 -6.63 17.03
C THR A 179 9.92 -6.81 15.52
N TRP A 180 10.92 -6.28 14.81
CA TRP A 180 10.95 -6.31 13.34
C TRP A 180 10.71 -7.72 12.75
N PRO A 181 11.32 -8.80 13.27
CA PRO A 181 11.07 -10.15 12.75
C PRO A 181 9.64 -10.64 12.97
N ARG A 182 9.01 -10.27 14.10
CA ARG A 182 7.60 -10.60 14.38
C ARG A 182 6.65 -9.76 13.53
N PHE A 183 7.01 -8.52 13.21
CA PHE A 183 6.23 -7.66 12.31
C PHE A 183 6.20 -8.23 10.90
N VAL A 184 7.36 -8.59 10.36
CA VAL A 184 7.44 -9.23 9.04
C VAL A 184 6.67 -10.55 9.07
N ARG A 185 6.93 -11.45 10.04
CA ARG A 185 6.24 -12.75 10.14
C ARG A 185 4.72 -12.66 10.34
N SER A 186 4.24 -11.66 11.08
CA SER A 186 2.80 -11.45 11.29
C SER A 186 2.11 -10.86 10.07
N ASN A 187 2.86 -10.24 9.16
CA ASN A 187 2.32 -9.57 7.97
C ASN A 187 2.82 -10.20 6.67
N THR A 188 3.55 -11.33 6.71
CA THR A 188 4.07 -11.97 5.49
C THR A 188 2.96 -12.38 4.56
N ALA A 189 1.84 -12.91 5.08
CA ALA A 189 0.71 -13.23 4.22
C ALA A 189 0.00 -11.99 3.69
N PHE A 190 -0.02 -10.88 4.43
CA PHE A 190 -0.53 -9.61 3.90
C PHE A 190 0.38 -9.06 2.79
N MET A 191 1.70 -9.14 2.97
CA MET A 191 2.68 -8.82 1.93
C MET A 191 2.55 -9.75 0.72
N LEU A 192 2.34 -11.05 0.93
CA LEU A 192 2.05 -12.02 -0.14
C LEU A 192 0.70 -11.76 -0.80
N LEU A 193 -0.29 -11.26 -0.06
CA LEU A 193 -1.62 -10.90 -0.56
C LEU A 193 -1.55 -9.68 -1.48
N ILE A 194 -0.73 -8.69 -1.12
CA ILE A 194 -0.36 -7.57 -1.99
C ILE A 194 0.34 -8.09 -3.25
N ILE A 195 1.33 -8.98 -3.12
CA ILE A 195 2.06 -9.56 -4.27
C ILE A 195 1.13 -10.39 -5.17
N LEU A 196 0.20 -11.16 -4.60
CA LEU A 196 -0.77 -11.96 -5.35
C LEU A 196 -1.85 -11.09 -6.01
N PHE A 197 -2.23 -9.97 -5.40
CA PHE A 197 -3.10 -8.98 -6.02
C PHE A 197 -2.41 -8.28 -7.20
N VAL A 198 -1.15 -7.87 -7.02
CA VAL A 198 -0.30 -7.34 -8.11
C VAL A 198 -0.19 -8.35 -9.24
N ARG A 199 0.02 -9.63 -8.91
CA ARG A 199 0.01 -10.73 -9.87
C ARG A 199 -1.35 -10.86 -10.56
N SER A 200 -2.45 -10.91 -9.83
CA SER A 200 -3.82 -11.01 -10.36
C SER A 200 -4.14 -9.90 -11.37
N ALA A 201 -3.83 -8.65 -11.00
CA ALA A 201 -3.98 -7.50 -11.89
C ALA A 201 -3.19 -7.70 -13.19
N ALA A 202 -1.99 -8.29 -13.10
CA ALA A 202 -1.19 -8.68 -14.26
C ALA A 202 -1.82 -9.82 -15.09
N TYR A 203 -2.51 -10.79 -14.47
CA TYR A 203 -3.07 -11.98 -15.14
C TYR A 203 -4.47 -11.77 -15.74
N CYS A 204 -5.31 -10.92 -15.15
CA CYS A 204 -6.61 -10.53 -15.71
C CYS A 204 -6.49 -10.10 -17.18
N PHE A 205 -5.38 -9.45 -17.53
CA PHE A 205 -5.12 -8.94 -18.87
C PHE A 205 -4.29 -9.88 -19.77
N LEU A 206 -3.78 -11.01 -19.27
CA LEU A 206 -3.13 -12.05 -20.10
C LEU A 206 -4.12 -12.82 -20.99
N THR A 207 -5.41 -12.57 -20.83
CA THR A 207 -6.50 -13.27 -21.53
C THR A 207 -7.49 -12.36 -22.26
N LEU A 208 -7.15 -11.07 -22.38
CA LEU A 208 -7.75 -10.11 -23.31
C LEU A 208 -6.83 -9.96 -24.52
#